data_AF-A0A292SMX2-F1
#
_entry.id   AF-A0A292SMX2-F1
#
_cell.length_a   1.000
_cell.length_b   1.000
_cell.length_c   1.000
_cell.angle_alpha   90.00
_cell.angle_beta   90.00
_cell.angle_gamma   90.00
#
_symmetry.space_group_name_H-M   'P 1'
#
loop_
_entity.id
_entity.type
_entity.pdbx_description
1 polymer ?
#
loop_
_entity_poly.entity_id
_entity_poly.type
_entity_poly.pdbx_seq_one_letter_code
_entity_poly.pdbx_strand_id
1 'polypeptide(L)'
;MKLLTAIQEAFPDKSQKITLENSHLKLLYSNLTPDTREEVIYRKNGKSVDKIIEFDIATGSKIKTTHYDYFNDKKIRSVDEFDRKTGFKLRTINYVLYKSVDEFDPNSGKKIRTTNYNLKDETKISSVQEYDIETGKIITISIYKRDGRTVSIVKKINPETGKITSWVNNKMTEYQPVEPAKFSKSSYNDFKTVDSKEKENIAKLIDNLYRNNLKFEHI
;
A
#
# COMPACT_ATOMS: atom_id res chain seq x y z
N MET A 1 -32.50 16.15 -13.64
CA MET A 1 -33.00 15.84 -12.29
C MET A 1 -31.93 15.09 -11.52
N LYS A 2 -31.73 15.40 -10.24
CA LYS A 2 -30.77 14.67 -9.38
C LYS A 2 -31.36 13.28 -9.09
N LEU A 3 -30.51 12.24 -9.00
CA LEU A 3 -30.90 10.85 -8.71
C LEU A 3 -31.88 10.74 -7.52
N LEU A 4 -31.68 11.63 -6.53
CA LEU A 4 -32.52 11.76 -5.34
C LEU A 4 -33.99 12.12 -5.63
N THR A 5 -34.23 12.94 -6.66
CA THR A 5 -35.56 13.43 -7.04
C THR A 5 -36.36 12.34 -7.77
N ALA A 6 -35.68 11.54 -8.60
CA ALA A 6 -36.29 10.42 -9.32
C ALA A 6 -36.74 9.28 -8.39
N ILE A 7 -36.00 9.05 -7.29
CA ILE A 7 -36.34 8.06 -6.27
C ILE A 7 -37.60 8.49 -5.48
N GLN A 8 -37.77 9.79 -5.26
CA GLN A 8 -38.91 10.35 -4.51
C GLN A 8 -40.21 10.37 -5.33
N GLU A 9 -40.12 10.48 -6.65
CA GLU A 9 -41.28 10.45 -7.57
C GLU A 9 -41.76 9.03 -7.88
N ALA A 10 -40.87 8.02 -7.80
CA ALA A 10 -41.19 6.63 -8.15
C ALA A 10 -42.02 5.88 -7.08
N PHE A 11 -42.12 6.39 -5.85
CA PHE A 11 -42.85 5.76 -4.75
C PHE A 11 -43.72 6.77 -3.98
N PRO A 12 -44.89 7.14 -4.52
CA PRO A 12 -45.82 7.98 -3.80
C PRO A 12 -46.69 7.08 -2.94
N ASP A 13 -46.33 6.83 -1.69
CA ASP A 13 -47.35 6.38 -0.73
C ASP A 13 -47.33 7.13 0.60
N LYS A 14 -48.53 7.63 0.88
CA LYS A 14 -48.93 8.47 1.99
C LYS A 14 -49.46 7.55 3.08
N SER A 15 -48.59 7.08 3.96
CA SER A 15 -48.93 6.93 5.39
C SER A 15 -47.76 6.30 6.11
N GLN A 16 -47.53 6.82 7.31
CA GLN A 16 -46.52 6.38 8.28
C GLN A 16 -45.11 6.90 7.99
N LYS A 17 -44.71 7.88 8.83
CA LYS A 17 -43.34 8.04 9.29
C LYS A 17 -42.78 6.66 9.63
N ILE A 18 -42.09 6.01 8.71
CA ILE A 18 -41.20 4.90 9.05
C ILE A 18 -39.95 5.57 9.60
N THR A 19 -40.01 5.83 10.91
CA THR A 19 -38.84 6.09 11.74
C THR A 19 -37.82 5.01 11.42
N LEU A 20 -36.57 5.41 11.18
CA LEU A 20 -35.43 4.53 10.89
C LEU A 20 -35.01 3.74 12.16
N GLU A 21 -35.96 3.04 12.77
CA GLU A 21 -35.89 2.24 14.00
C GLU A 21 -35.80 0.74 13.67
N ASN A 22 -35.40 0.37 12.45
CA ASN A 22 -34.99 -1.01 12.16
C ASN A 22 -33.53 -1.20 12.59
N SER A 23 -33.37 -1.43 13.89
CA SER A 23 -32.13 -1.49 14.68
C SER A 23 -31.09 -2.51 14.21
N HIS A 24 -31.45 -3.49 13.38
CA HIS A 24 -30.51 -4.51 12.90
C HIS A 24 -29.69 -4.11 11.66
N LEU A 25 -30.22 -3.24 10.79
CA LEU A 25 -29.49 -2.81 9.58
C LEU A 25 -28.60 -1.60 9.83
N LYS A 26 -28.93 -0.78 10.85
CA LYS A 26 -28.07 0.33 11.27
C LYS A 26 -26.74 -0.18 11.84
N LEU A 27 -26.75 -1.25 12.62
CA LEU A 27 -25.53 -1.81 13.25
C LEU A 27 -24.54 -2.44 12.27
N LEU A 28 -24.99 -2.92 11.10
CA LEU A 28 -24.12 -3.55 10.11
C LEU A 28 -23.37 -2.53 9.24
N TYR A 29 -23.86 -1.30 9.14
CA TYR A 29 -23.27 -0.25 8.29
C TYR A 29 -22.98 1.08 9.02
N SER A 30 -23.37 1.26 10.29
CA SER A 30 -23.13 2.52 11.03
C SER A 30 -21.67 2.74 11.44
N ASN A 31 -20.87 1.69 11.49
CA ASN A 31 -19.51 1.74 12.04
C ASN A 31 -18.41 1.59 10.96
N LEU A 32 -18.81 1.55 9.68
CA LEU A 32 -17.90 1.52 8.54
C LEU A 32 -18.18 2.76 7.68
N THR A 33 -17.99 3.94 8.26
CA THR A 33 -17.54 5.05 7.43
C THR A 33 -16.17 4.62 6.89
N PRO A 34 -15.98 4.46 5.57
CA PRO A 34 -14.66 4.09 5.06
C PRO A 34 -13.66 5.14 5.56
N ASP A 35 -12.63 4.73 6.29
CA ASP A 35 -11.63 5.66 6.83
C ASP A 35 -10.85 6.37 5.72
N THR A 36 -10.93 5.83 4.50
CA THR A 36 -10.24 6.34 3.31
C THR A 36 -11.18 6.51 2.12
N ARG A 37 -10.86 7.48 1.26
CA ARG A 37 -11.50 7.69 -0.05
C ARG A 37 -10.47 7.54 -1.15
N GLU A 38 -10.90 7.04 -2.30
CA GLU A 38 -10.03 6.87 -3.47
C GLU A 38 -10.41 7.85 -4.58
N GLU A 39 -9.39 8.36 -5.28
CA GLU A 39 -9.52 9.16 -6.49
C GLU A 39 -8.79 8.47 -7.64
N VAL A 40 -9.53 8.14 -8.71
CA VAL A 40 -8.99 7.50 -9.90
C VAL A 40 -8.64 8.55 -10.93
N ILE A 41 -7.36 8.60 -11.32
CA ILE A 41 -6.87 9.51 -12.34
C ILE A 41 -6.64 8.71 -13.63
N TYR A 42 -7.36 9.10 -14.67
CA TYR A 42 -7.23 8.53 -16.00
C TYR A 42 -6.18 9.26 -16.83
N ARG A 43 -5.60 8.56 -17.80
CA ARG A 43 -4.69 9.15 -18.80
C ARG A 43 -5.47 10.07 -19.74
N LYS A 44 -4.75 10.79 -20.60
CA LYS A 44 -5.33 11.65 -21.66
C LYS A 44 -6.34 10.94 -22.55
N ASN A 45 -6.23 9.61 -22.69
CA ASN A 45 -7.17 8.80 -23.48
C ASN A 45 -8.53 8.56 -22.77
N GLY A 46 -8.68 8.92 -21.50
CA GLY A 46 -9.89 8.78 -20.69
C GLY A 46 -10.31 7.34 -20.37
N LYS A 47 -9.61 6.33 -20.89
CA LYS A 47 -9.94 4.90 -20.71
C LYS A 47 -9.00 4.20 -19.75
N SER A 48 -7.72 4.52 -19.85
CA SER A 48 -6.68 3.84 -19.08
C SER A 48 -6.40 4.57 -17.78
N VAL A 49 -6.28 3.81 -16.69
CA VAL A 49 -5.92 4.36 -15.39
C VAL A 49 -4.44 4.74 -15.39
N ASP A 50 -4.14 5.97 -14.97
CA ASP A 50 -2.77 6.43 -14.73
C ASP A 50 -2.34 6.06 -13.30
N LYS A 51 -3.14 6.49 -12.33
CA LYS A 51 -2.91 6.25 -10.91
C LYS A 51 -4.19 6.32 -10.10
N ILE A 52 -4.17 5.69 -8.93
CA ILE A 52 -5.20 5.81 -7.91
C ILE A 52 -4.57 6.45 -6.68
N ILE A 53 -5.22 7.48 -6.14
CA ILE A 53 -4.80 8.16 -4.92
C ILE A 53 -5.76 7.82 -3.80
N GLU A 54 -5.23 7.36 -2.67
CA GLU A 54 -6.00 7.08 -1.46
C GLU A 54 -5.78 8.22 -0.45
N PHE A 55 -6.86 8.77 0.09
CA PHE A 55 -6.85 9.84 1.07
C PHE A 55 -7.56 9.41 2.35
N ASP A 56 -7.07 9.89 3.49
CA ASP A 56 -7.75 9.81 4.77
C ASP A 56 -8.99 10.72 4.76
N ILE A 57 -10.18 10.20 5.12
CA ILE A 57 -11.40 11.03 5.08
C ILE A 57 -11.40 12.08 6.19
N ALA A 58 -10.87 11.74 7.37
CA ALA A 58 -10.91 12.63 8.53
C ALA A 58 -9.98 13.84 8.37
N THR A 59 -8.80 13.62 7.79
CA THR A 59 -7.75 14.65 7.66
C THR A 59 -7.64 15.22 6.24
N GLY A 60 -8.14 14.51 5.23
CA GLY A 60 -7.90 14.83 3.82
C GLY A 60 -6.46 14.53 3.37
N SER A 61 -5.61 14.01 4.25
CA SER A 61 -4.21 13.70 3.93
C SER A 61 -4.11 12.56 2.94
N LYS A 62 -3.17 12.67 2.01
CA LYS A 62 -2.82 11.57 1.12
C LYS A 62 -2.19 10.45 1.93
N ILE A 63 -2.65 9.22 1.74
CA ILE A 63 -2.13 8.01 2.40
C ILE A 63 -1.31 7.19 1.41
N LYS A 64 -1.85 7.01 0.20
CA LYS A 64 -1.25 6.11 -0.79
C LYS A 64 -1.42 6.66 -2.19
N THR A 65 -0.51 6.31 -3.08
CA THR A 65 -0.71 6.47 -4.52
C THR A 65 -0.20 5.22 -5.24
N THR A 66 -1.11 4.54 -5.93
CA THR A 66 -0.80 3.39 -6.78
C THR A 66 -0.65 3.86 -8.21
N HIS A 67 0.54 3.73 -8.78
CA HIS A 67 0.83 4.07 -10.17
C HIS A 67 0.74 2.82 -11.04
N TYR A 68 0.08 2.91 -12.18
CA TYR A 68 -0.05 1.82 -13.13
C TYR A 68 0.94 1.95 -14.30
N ASP A 69 1.31 0.82 -14.88
CA ASP A 69 2.24 0.76 -16.00
C ASP A 69 1.64 1.41 -17.24
N TYR A 70 2.45 2.20 -17.95
CA TYR A 70 2.00 3.01 -19.08
C TYR A 70 1.46 2.14 -20.23
N PHE A 71 2.07 0.98 -20.48
CA PHE A 71 1.69 0.08 -21.57
C PHE A 71 0.60 -0.90 -21.15
N ASN A 72 0.48 -1.18 -19.84
CA ASN A 72 -0.54 -2.05 -19.28
C ASN A 72 -1.09 -1.47 -17.97
N ASP A 73 -2.22 -0.78 -18.05
CA ASP A 73 -2.90 -0.15 -16.90
C ASP A 73 -3.47 -1.13 -15.87
N LYS A 74 -3.36 -2.44 -16.09
CA LYS A 74 -3.67 -3.48 -15.08
C LYS A 74 -2.44 -3.86 -14.25
N LYS A 75 -1.23 -3.53 -14.72
CA LYS A 75 0.02 -3.81 -14.02
C LYS A 75 0.39 -2.61 -13.15
N ILE A 76 0.67 -2.85 -11.87
CA ILE A 76 1.19 -1.82 -10.98
C ILE A 76 2.66 -1.55 -11.31
N ARG A 77 3.00 -0.27 -11.49
CA ARG A 77 4.36 0.23 -11.71
C ARG A 77 5.05 0.51 -10.38
N SER A 78 4.37 1.21 -9.49
CA SER A 78 4.87 1.55 -8.16
C SER A 78 3.74 1.92 -7.20
N VAL A 79 4.01 1.82 -5.90
CA VAL A 79 3.11 2.25 -4.83
C VAL A 79 3.87 3.19 -3.92
N ASP A 80 3.36 4.40 -3.75
CA ASP A 80 3.85 5.38 -2.80
C ASP A 80 2.97 5.37 -1.54
N GLU A 81 3.59 5.43 -0.37
CA GLU A 81 2.93 5.60 0.91
C GLU A 81 3.40 6.89 1.57
N PHE A 82 2.49 7.56 2.27
CA PHE A 82 2.69 8.90 2.82
C PHE A 82 2.36 8.94 4.30
N ASP A 83 3.05 9.82 5.01
CA ASP A 83 2.73 10.17 6.39
C ASP A 83 1.47 11.02 6.42
N ARG A 84 0.49 10.63 7.24
CA ARG A 84 -0.78 11.36 7.37
C ARG A 84 -0.61 12.75 7.99
N LYS A 85 0.43 12.95 8.81
CA LYS A 85 0.67 14.20 9.53
C LYS A 85 1.52 15.17 8.72
N THR A 86 2.66 14.70 8.20
CA THR A 86 3.60 15.58 7.47
C THR A 86 3.29 15.67 5.99
N GLY A 87 2.58 14.68 5.42
CA GLY A 87 2.35 14.56 3.98
C GLY A 87 3.60 14.10 3.20
N PHE A 88 4.72 13.88 3.88
CA PHE A 88 5.92 13.38 3.25
C PHE A 88 5.76 11.91 2.86
N LYS A 89 6.45 11.53 1.80
CA LYS A 89 6.51 10.13 1.40
C LYS A 89 7.28 9.37 2.48
N LEU A 90 6.78 8.20 2.87
CA LEU A 90 7.45 7.27 3.77
C LEU A 90 8.16 6.17 2.98
N ARG A 91 7.51 5.71 1.90
CA ARG A 91 7.97 4.55 1.16
C ARG A 91 7.51 4.60 -0.30
N THR A 92 8.36 4.10 -1.20
CA THR A 92 7.98 3.73 -2.56
C THR A 92 8.33 2.28 -2.80
N ILE A 93 7.36 1.46 -3.20
CA ILE A 93 7.61 0.12 -3.72
C ILE A 93 7.57 0.20 -5.24
N ASN A 94 8.66 -0.16 -5.92
CA ASN A 94 8.76 -0.16 -7.37
C ASN A 94 8.70 -1.58 -7.93
N TYR A 95 8.04 -1.77 -9.08
CA TYR A 95 7.85 -3.07 -9.75
C TYR A 95 8.24 -3.06 -11.24
N VAL A 96 8.91 -2.01 -11.71
CA VAL A 96 9.14 -1.77 -13.15
C VAL A 96 10.04 -2.84 -13.76
N LEU A 97 11.26 -2.97 -13.23
CA LEU A 97 12.28 -3.91 -13.71
C LEU A 97 12.50 -5.03 -12.71
N TYR A 98 12.59 -4.67 -11.44
CA TYR A 98 12.71 -5.56 -10.31
C TYR A 98 12.03 -4.89 -9.13
N LYS A 99 11.65 -5.69 -8.13
CA LYS A 99 11.09 -5.15 -6.90
C LYS A 99 12.17 -4.38 -6.13
N SER A 100 11.90 -3.12 -5.81
CA SER A 100 12.69 -2.34 -4.87
C SER A 100 11.80 -1.56 -3.92
N VAL A 101 12.32 -1.28 -2.73
CA VAL A 101 11.64 -0.48 -1.71
C VAL A 101 12.55 0.67 -1.36
N ASP A 102 12.10 1.89 -1.66
CA ASP A 102 12.73 3.12 -1.22
C ASP A 102 12.07 3.57 0.08
N GLU A 103 12.86 3.89 1.09
CA GLU A 103 12.41 4.44 2.38
C GLU A 103 12.87 5.89 2.51
N PHE A 104 12.04 6.69 3.15
CA PHE A 104 12.22 8.13 3.29
C PHE A 104 12.08 8.55 4.75
N ASP A 105 12.83 9.56 5.15
CA ASP A 105 12.73 10.14 6.48
C ASP A 105 11.41 10.94 6.63
N PRO A 106 10.57 10.63 7.63
CA PRO A 106 9.25 11.24 7.79
C PRO A 106 9.27 12.72 8.13
N ASN A 107 10.42 13.27 8.54
CA ASN A 107 10.55 14.68 8.95
C ASN A 107 11.09 15.58 7.83
N SER A 108 12.03 15.07 7.03
CA SER A 108 12.67 15.80 5.94
C SER A 108 12.13 15.43 4.56
N GLY A 109 11.45 14.28 4.43
CA GLY A 109 11.03 13.70 3.15
C GLY A 109 12.19 13.21 2.28
N LYS A 110 13.43 13.21 2.80
CA LYS A 110 14.61 12.77 2.06
C LYS A 110 14.74 11.26 2.08
N LYS A 111 15.25 10.70 0.98
CA LYS A 111 15.47 9.26 0.84
C LYS A 111 16.60 8.80 1.77
N ILE A 112 16.37 7.75 2.54
CA ILE A 112 17.33 7.22 3.52
C ILE A 112 17.81 5.81 3.16
N ARG A 113 17.00 5.03 2.45
CA ARG A 113 17.34 3.66 2.09
C ARG A 113 16.70 3.21 0.79
N THR A 114 17.37 2.31 0.08
CA THR A 114 16.82 1.48 -0.99
C THR A 114 17.11 0.03 -0.67
N THR A 115 16.09 -0.82 -0.63
CA THR A 115 16.22 -2.27 -0.57
C THR A 115 15.83 -2.86 -1.93
N ASN A 116 16.79 -3.48 -2.60
CA ASN A 116 16.57 -4.17 -3.86
C ASN A 116 16.36 -5.65 -3.60
N TYR A 117 15.39 -6.26 -4.28
CA TYR A 117 15.10 -7.68 -4.17
C TYR A 117 15.68 -8.44 -5.37
N ASN A 118 15.73 -9.75 -5.27
CA ASN A 118 16.20 -10.62 -6.33
C ASN A 118 15.13 -10.70 -7.43
N LEU A 119 15.55 -10.61 -8.69
CA LEU A 119 14.65 -10.68 -9.84
C LEU A 119 13.89 -12.01 -9.95
N LYS A 120 14.53 -13.12 -9.56
CA LYS A 120 13.91 -14.46 -9.61
C LYS A 120 13.10 -14.78 -8.36
N ASP A 121 13.37 -14.10 -7.26
CA ASP A 121 12.77 -14.36 -5.95
C ASP A 121 12.63 -13.04 -5.17
N GLU A 122 11.48 -12.40 -5.32
CA GLU A 122 11.17 -11.10 -4.72
C GLU A 122 11.09 -11.12 -3.18
N THR A 123 11.28 -12.28 -2.55
CA THR A 123 11.38 -12.42 -1.09
C THR A 123 12.82 -12.25 -0.60
N LYS A 124 13.80 -12.39 -1.49
CA LYS A 124 15.23 -12.35 -1.17
C LYS A 124 15.82 -11.00 -1.51
N ILE A 125 16.55 -10.41 -0.56
CA ILE A 125 17.24 -9.13 -0.77
C ILE A 125 18.48 -9.38 -1.62
N SER A 126 18.70 -8.55 -2.64
CA SER A 126 19.92 -8.56 -3.47
C SER A 126 20.91 -7.51 -3.00
N SER A 127 20.43 -6.33 -2.60
CA SER A 127 21.26 -5.28 -2.04
C SER A 127 20.46 -4.28 -1.20
N VAL A 128 21.15 -3.62 -0.29
CA VAL A 128 20.64 -2.47 0.46
C VAL A 128 21.59 -1.30 0.24
N GLN A 129 21.04 -0.13 -0.08
CA GLN A 129 21.77 1.12 -0.22
C GLN A 129 21.26 2.09 0.84
N GLU A 130 22.16 2.71 1.58
CA GLU A 130 21.84 3.73 2.57
C GLU A 130 22.36 5.09 2.12
N TYR A 131 21.60 6.13 2.43
CA TYR A 131 21.84 7.49 1.96
C TYR A 131 22.10 8.42 3.14
N ASP A 132 23.02 9.34 2.93
CA ASP A 132 23.24 10.45 3.84
C ASP A 132 22.05 11.43 3.73
N ILE A 133 21.47 11.78 4.89
CA ILE A 133 20.28 12.64 4.95
C ILE A 133 20.64 14.06 4.47
N GLU A 134 21.84 14.56 4.77
CA GLU A 134 22.18 15.94 4.42
C GLU A 134 22.41 16.10 2.92
N THR A 135 23.25 15.25 2.35
CA THR A 135 23.69 15.33 0.93
C THR A 135 22.81 14.55 -0.04
N GLY A 136 21.99 13.61 0.45
CA GLY A 136 21.18 12.70 -0.39
C GLY A 136 22.01 11.67 -1.17
N LYS A 137 23.30 11.51 -0.86
CA LYS A 137 24.21 10.61 -1.58
C LYS A 137 24.35 9.28 -0.86
N ILE A 138 24.70 8.23 -1.62
CA ILE A 138 24.90 6.89 -1.06
C ILE A 138 26.14 6.87 -0.17
N ILE A 139 25.98 6.38 1.06
CA ILE A 139 27.07 6.20 2.04
C ILE A 139 27.42 4.75 2.27
N THR A 140 26.48 3.82 2.08
CA THR A 140 26.71 2.40 2.27
C THR A 140 25.98 1.58 1.23
N ILE A 141 26.65 0.55 0.71
CA ILE A 141 26.05 -0.47 -0.15
C ILE A 141 26.37 -1.84 0.44
N SER A 142 25.33 -2.57 0.83
CA SER A 142 25.41 -3.96 1.27
C SER A 142 24.89 -4.87 0.16
N ILE A 143 25.69 -5.83 -0.28
CA ILE A 143 25.35 -6.80 -1.33
C ILE A 143 25.18 -8.16 -0.68
N TYR A 144 24.05 -8.81 -0.93
CA TYR A 144 23.68 -10.09 -0.32
C TYR A 144 24.00 -11.26 -1.26
N LYS A 145 24.22 -12.43 -0.68
CA LYS A 145 24.34 -13.70 -1.41
C LYS A 145 22.98 -14.11 -1.96
N ARG A 146 22.97 -15.18 -2.77
CA ARG A 146 21.75 -15.73 -3.39
C ARG A 146 20.71 -16.20 -2.36
N ASP A 147 21.11 -16.46 -1.12
CA ASP A 147 20.19 -16.80 -0.02
C ASP A 147 19.33 -15.60 0.44
N GLY A 148 19.69 -14.37 0.06
CA GLY A 148 19.01 -13.14 0.44
C GLY A 148 19.21 -12.70 1.88
N ARG A 149 20.10 -13.37 2.64
CA ARG A 149 20.30 -13.16 4.07
C ARG A 149 21.75 -12.89 4.41
N THR A 150 22.67 -13.64 3.81
CA THR A 150 24.10 -13.49 4.10
C THR A 150 24.65 -12.30 3.32
N VAL A 151 25.22 -11.32 4.03
CA VAL A 151 25.92 -10.21 3.38
C VAL A 151 27.24 -10.72 2.82
N SER A 152 27.44 -10.54 1.52
CA SER A 152 28.67 -10.88 0.81
C SER A 152 29.66 -9.73 0.89
N ILE A 153 29.20 -8.50 0.62
CA ILE A 153 30.07 -7.33 0.52
C ILE A 153 29.38 -6.14 1.18
N VAL A 154 30.10 -5.40 2.00
CA VAL A 154 29.70 -4.05 2.43
C VAL A 154 30.72 -3.06 1.88
N LYS A 155 30.23 -2.01 1.20
CA LYS A 155 31.03 -0.88 0.73
C LYS A 155 30.59 0.37 1.46
N LYS A 156 31.52 1.09 2.09
CA LYS A 156 31.28 2.45 2.61
C LYS A 156 31.83 3.48 1.63
N ILE A 157 31.11 4.57 1.47
CA ILE A 157 31.37 5.62 0.50
C ILE A 157 31.35 6.94 1.25
N ASN A 158 32.37 7.78 1.05
CA ASN A 158 32.35 9.13 1.58
C ASN A 158 31.35 9.97 0.75
N PRO A 159 30.34 10.59 1.38
CA PRO A 159 29.28 11.30 0.66
C PRO A 159 29.79 12.54 -0.07
N GLU A 160 30.82 13.22 0.43
CA GLU A 160 31.35 14.43 -0.19
C GLU A 160 32.12 14.11 -1.48
N THR A 161 33.03 13.13 -1.41
CA THR A 161 33.97 12.78 -2.48
C THR A 161 33.48 11.68 -3.41
N GLY A 162 32.48 10.89 -2.99
CA GLY A 162 32.01 9.69 -3.70
C GLY A 162 33.01 8.53 -3.73
N LYS A 163 34.14 8.63 -3.02
CA LYS A 163 35.17 7.59 -2.99
C LYS A 163 34.80 6.48 -2.01
N ILE A 164 35.11 5.25 -2.39
CA ILE A 164 34.98 4.09 -1.50
C ILE A 164 36.00 4.25 -0.38
N THR A 165 35.51 4.34 0.86
CA THR A 165 36.35 4.49 2.06
C THR A 165 36.73 3.15 2.66
N SER A 166 35.87 2.14 2.50
CA SER A 166 36.17 0.78 2.93
C SER A 166 35.30 -0.22 2.16
N TRP A 167 35.82 -1.44 2.04
CA TRP A 167 35.02 -2.58 1.62
C TRP A 167 35.36 -3.79 2.48
N VAL A 168 34.36 -4.60 2.81
CA VAL A 168 34.56 -5.85 3.54
C VAL A 168 33.90 -6.95 2.73
N ASN A 169 34.69 -7.94 2.31
CA ASN A 169 34.17 -9.17 1.71
C ASN A 169 34.01 -10.18 2.84
N ASN A 170 32.78 -10.40 3.29
CA ASN A 170 32.54 -11.16 4.48
C ASN A 170 32.31 -12.63 4.16
N LYS A 171 33.29 -13.47 4.51
CA LYS A 171 33.08 -14.92 4.53
C LYS A 171 32.25 -15.37 5.75
N MET A 172 32.16 -14.60 6.85
CA MET A 172 31.50 -15.03 8.10
C MET A 172 31.07 -13.86 9.03
N THR A 173 30.12 -13.01 8.61
CA THR A 173 29.31 -12.29 9.61
C THR A 173 27.85 -12.38 9.21
N GLU A 174 27.06 -12.98 10.08
CA GLU A 174 25.61 -12.81 10.10
C GLU A 174 25.35 -11.31 10.35
N TYR A 175 24.90 -10.61 9.32
CA TYR A 175 24.44 -9.24 9.47
C TYR A 175 23.18 -9.27 10.34
N GLN A 176 23.27 -8.69 11.53
CA GLN A 176 22.09 -8.35 12.31
C GLN A 176 21.34 -7.27 11.52
N PRO A 177 20.09 -7.52 11.10
CA PRO A 177 19.29 -6.49 10.45
C PRO A 177 19.28 -5.27 11.35
N VAL A 178 19.68 -4.10 10.83
CA VAL A 178 19.27 -2.85 11.48
C VAL A 178 17.76 -2.92 11.50
N GLU A 179 17.17 -2.96 12.70
CA GLU A 179 15.71 -3.02 12.85
C GLU A 179 15.13 -2.00 11.87
N PRO A 180 14.20 -2.40 10.96
CA PRO A 180 13.47 -1.41 10.21
C PRO A 180 12.96 -0.40 11.23
N ALA A 181 13.09 0.90 10.93
CA ALA A 181 12.61 1.96 11.81
C ALA A 181 11.23 1.51 12.33
N LYS A 182 11.02 1.56 13.66
CA LYS A 182 9.79 1.08 14.31
C LYS A 182 8.61 1.87 13.74
N PHE A 183 8.10 1.43 12.61
CA PHE A 183 6.88 1.95 12.03
C PHE A 183 5.78 1.45 12.96
N SER A 184 4.88 2.38 13.34
CA SER A 184 3.60 1.97 13.89
C SER A 184 3.06 0.87 13.00
N LYS A 185 2.74 -0.30 13.57
CA LYS A 185 2.13 -1.39 12.83
C LYS A 185 1.13 -0.80 11.84
N SER A 186 1.34 -1.05 10.56
CA SER A 186 0.27 -0.85 9.58
C SER A 186 -0.96 -1.53 10.15
N SER A 187 -2.08 -0.80 10.25
CA SER A 187 -3.36 -1.32 10.74
C SER A 187 -3.89 -2.50 9.90
N TYR A 188 -3.18 -2.87 8.83
CA TYR A 188 -3.48 -4.01 7.96
C TYR A 188 -2.80 -5.33 8.37
N ASN A 189 -1.97 -5.36 9.40
CA ASN A 189 -1.33 -6.61 9.86
C ASN A 189 -2.06 -7.29 11.03
N ASP A 190 -3.19 -6.74 11.50
CA ASP A 190 -4.00 -7.32 12.59
C ASP A 190 -5.23 -8.10 12.05
N PHE A 191 -5.12 -8.71 10.86
CA PHE A 191 -6.10 -9.74 10.51
C PHE A 191 -5.85 -10.95 11.39
N LYS A 192 -6.74 -11.16 12.38
CA LYS A 192 -6.90 -12.48 12.99
C LYS A 192 -7.01 -13.48 11.85
N THR A 193 -6.14 -14.49 11.86
CA THR A 193 -6.29 -15.66 11.01
C THR A 193 -7.69 -16.22 11.28
N VAL A 194 -8.61 -16.00 10.34
CA VAL A 194 -9.98 -16.52 10.40
C VAL A 194 -9.87 -18.03 10.51
N ASP A 195 -10.48 -18.58 11.56
CA ASP A 195 -10.48 -20.01 11.82
C ASP A 195 -11.08 -20.76 10.61
N SER A 196 -10.63 -22.00 10.38
CA SER A 196 -11.05 -22.79 9.22
C SER A 196 -12.58 -22.96 9.17
N LYS A 197 -13.23 -23.01 10.34
CA LYS A 197 -14.68 -23.13 10.49
C LYS A 197 -15.42 -21.85 10.10
N GLU A 198 -14.87 -20.68 10.41
CA GLU A 198 -15.43 -19.39 9.98
C GLU A 198 -15.30 -19.20 8.47
N LYS A 199 -14.19 -19.63 7.87
CA LYS A 199 -14.02 -19.62 6.41
C LYS A 199 -15.06 -20.49 5.69
N GLU A 200 -15.35 -21.66 6.24
CA GLU A 200 -16.37 -22.56 5.69
C GLU A 200 -17.79 -21.99 5.83
N ASN A 201 -18.09 -21.30 6.93
CA ASN A 201 -19.37 -20.62 7.12
C ASN A 201 -19.55 -19.44 6.16
N ILE A 202 -18.49 -18.65 5.92
CA ILE A 202 -18.49 -17.57 4.93
C ILE A 202 -18.68 -18.14 3.52
N ALA A 203 -18.00 -19.23 3.17
CA ALA A 203 -18.16 -19.89 1.88
C ALA A 203 -19.60 -20.40 1.68
N LYS A 204 -20.20 -21.03 2.70
CA LYS A 204 -21.61 -21.46 2.65
C LYS A 204 -22.58 -20.28 2.53
N LEU A 205 -22.31 -19.16 3.18
CA LEU A 205 -23.12 -17.95 3.05
C LEU A 205 -23.06 -17.39 1.62
N ILE A 206 -21.87 -17.32 1.04
CA ILE A 206 -21.64 -16.88 -0.34
C ILE A 206 -22.40 -17.81 -1.30
N ASP A 207 -22.21 -19.13 -1.17
CA ASP A 207 -22.91 -20.12 -2.00
C ASP A 207 -24.43 -20.01 -1.88
N ASN A 208 -24.96 -19.72 -0.70
CA ASN A 208 -26.40 -19.52 -0.51
C ASN A 208 -26.91 -18.22 -1.15
N LEU A 209 -26.12 -17.14 -1.10
CA LEU A 209 -26.46 -15.87 -1.75
C LEU A 209 -26.49 -16.03 -3.28
N TYR A 210 -25.54 -16.79 -3.84
CA TYR A 210 -25.49 -17.06 -5.28
C TYR A 210 -26.47 -18.14 -5.74
N ARG A 211 -26.81 -19.14 -4.90
CA ARG A 211 -27.88 -20.12 -5.20
C ARG A 211 -29.26 -19.48 -5.27
N ASN A 212 -29.50 -18.43 -4.49
CA ASN A 212 -30.79 -17.76 -4.48
C ASN A 212 -30.99 -16.78 -5.64
N ASN A 213 -30.08 -16.74 -6.63
CA ASN A 213 -30.17 -15.90 -7.83
C ASN A 213 -30.64 -14.48 -7.50
N LEU A 214 -30.00 -13.82 -6.53
CA LEU A 214 -30.21 -12.40 -6.27
C LEU A 214 -29.82 -11.63 -7.54
N LYS A 215 -30.83 -11.35 -8.36
CA LYS A 215 -30.70 -10.49 -9.52
C LYS A 215 -30.61 -9.06 -9.01
N PHE A 216 -29.40 -8.50 -9.04
CA PHE A 216 -29.20 -7.06 -8.93
C PHE A 216 -29.59 -6.39 -10.27
N GLU A 217 -30.83 -6.63 -10.71
CA GLU A 217 -31.40 -5.87 -11.82
C GLU A 217 -31.93 -4.57 -11.21
N HIS A 218 -31.17 -3.49 -11.45
CA HIS A 218 -31.38 -2.10 -11.01
C HIS A 218 -30.89 -1.74 -9.59
N ILE A 219 -29.57 -1.49 -9.50
CA ILE A 219 -28.99 -0.46 -8.63
C ILE A 219 -28.18 0.48 -9.51
#